data_AF-A0A8R1DRY9-F1
#
_entry.id   AF-A0A8R1DRY9-F1
#
_cell.length_a   1.000
_cell.length_b   1.000
_cell.length_c   1.000
_cell.angle_alpha   90.00
_cell.angle_beta   90.00
_cell.angle_gamma   90.00
#
_symmetry.space_group_name_H-M   'P 1'
#
loop_
_entity.id
_entity.type
_entity.pdbx_description
1 polymer ?
#
loop_
_entity_poly.entity_id
_entity_poly.type
_entity_poly.pdbx_seq_one_letter_code
_entity_poly.pdbx_strand_id
1 'polypeptide(L)'
;MDDVANALAMSQTVMEKMQKLEISKKYDLEKFETILRLPAREVNAFMEKEARKTEEEKMTDDDRRAKKYREEKKDRAARTLQKYFRKIKVRGEKDAYKARITKISPKRRLVLLERIRQEMGEKRPLRRIGGYQVVRAVELHRTRQEARGDWLAKLSVDVNFHDMNLSRPNSPTHAIARAIPTLIRKKAEVKHKEAMKKIDNAMLDLFCGLQTDSI
;
A
#
# COMPACT_ATOMS: atom_id res chain seq x y z
N MET A 1 23.93 1.92 21.58
CA MET A 1 23.62 1.80 20.13
C MET A 1 24.67 0.94 19.42
N ASP A 2 25.95 1.04 19.82
CA ASP A 2 27.06 0.35 19.14
C ASP A 2 27.13 -1.17 19.41
N ASP A 3 26.72 -1.64 20.59
CA ASP A 3 26.79 -3.08 20.92
C ASP A 3 25.84 -3.94 20.06
N VAL A 4 24.67 -3.41 19.74
CA VAL A 4 23.68 -4.10 18.88
C VAL A 4 24.17 -4.13 17.43
N ALA A 5 24.77 -3.04 16.95
CA ALA A 5 25.36 -2.98 15.62
C ALA A 5 26.57 -3.94 15.48
N ASN A 6 27.43 -4.01 16.51
CA ASN A 6 28.54 -4.94 16.56
C ASN A 6 28.09 -6.40 16.63
N ALA A 7 27.07 -6.72 17.45
CA ALA A 7 26.52 -8.07 17.52
C ALA A 7 25.93 -8.53 16.18
N LEU A 8 25.25 -7.63 15.46
CA LEU A 8 24.73 -7.90 14.12
C LEU A 8 25.86 -8.12 13.10
N ALA A 9 26.90 -7.27 13.11
CA ALA A 9 28.05 -7.43 12.22
C ALA A 9 28.79 -8.74 12.49
N MET A 10 29.01 -9.10 13.76
CA MET A 10 29.62 -10.38 14.14
C MET A 10 28.76 -11.57 13.70
N SER A 11 27.45 -11.54 13.93
CA SER A 11 26.54 -12.58 13.45
C SER A 11 26.60 -12.73 11.93
N GLN A 12 26.68 -11.63 11.21
CA GLN A 12 26.75 -11.62 9.75
C GLN A 12 28.04 -12.27 9.23
N THR A 13 29.19 -11.94 9.83
CA THR A 13 30.47 -12.56 9.48
C THR A 13 30.52 -14.05 9.82
N VAL A 14 29.90 -14.47 10.94
CA VAL A 14 29.80 -15.89 11.31
C VAL A 14 28.93 -16.66 10.32
N MET A 15 27.78 -16.09 9.92
CA MET A 15 26.91 -16.70 8.90
C MET A 15 27.62 -16.85 7.56
N GLU A 16 28.40 -15.85 7.14
CA GLU A 16 29.18 -15.92 5.90
C GLU A 16 30.26 -16.99 5.95
N LYS A 17 30.98 -17.12 7.08
CA LYS A 17 31.97 -18.17 7.29
C LYS A 17 31.33 -19.57 7.27
N MET A 18 30.20 -19.75 7.93
CA MET A 18 29.47 -21.04 7.94
C MET A 18 29.01 -21.42 6.53
N GLN A 19 28.53 -20.46 5.74
CA GLN A 19 28.13 -20.71 4.35
C GLN A 19 29.31 -21.13 3.47
N LYS A 20 30.48 -20.50 3.63
CA LYS A 20 31.69 -20.91 2.91
C LYS A 20 32.11 -22.34 3.26
N LEU A 21 32.01 -22.71 4.53
CA LEU A 21 32.30 -24.07 4.99
C LEU A 21 31.30 -25.10 4.43
N GLU A 22 30.02 -24.76 4.35
CA GLU A 22 29.00 -25.64 3.75
C GLU A 22 29.26 -25.87 2.26
N ILE A 23 29.56 -24.81 1.51
CA ILE A 23 29.91 -24.89 0.08
C ILE A 23 31.17 -25.75 -0.11
N SER A 24 32.22 -25.49 0.66
CA SER A 24 33.46 -26.27 0.61
C SER A 24 33.20 -27.75 0.87
N LYS A 25 32.40 -28.08 1.89
CA LYS A 25 32.08 -29.48 2.23
C LYS A 25 31.33 -30.19 1.11
N LYS A 26 30.32 -29.55 0.51
CA LYS A 26 29.58 -30.14 -0.61
C LYS A 26 30.49 -30.39 -1.81
N TYR A 27 31.32 -29.41 -2.15
CA TYR A 27 32.28 -29.54 -3.23
C TYR A 27 33.29 -30.66 -2.97
N ASP A 28 33.81 -30.78 -1.75
CA ASP A 28 34.73 -31.85 -1.38
C ASP A 28 34.06 -33.23 -1.52
N LEU A 29 32.78 -33.37 -1.14
CA LEU A 29 32.00 -34.60 -1.36
C LEU A 29 31.86 -34.93 -2.85
N GLU A 30 31.47 -33.97 -3.69
CA GLU A 30 31.38 -34.16 -5.15
C GLU A 30 32.73 -34.54 -5.77
N LYS A 31 33.81 -33.92 -5.28
CA LYS A 31 35.18 -34.23 -5.68
C LYS A 31 35.54 -35.67 -5.33
N PHE A 32 35.23 -36.13 -4.12
CA PHE A 32 35.48 -37.52 -3.71
C PHE A 32 34.66 -38.52 -4.53
N GLU A 33 33.37 -38.24 -4.77
CA GLU A 33 32.52 -39.07 -5.62
C GLU A 33 33.06 -39.18 -7.05
N THR A 34 33.62 -38.10 -7.58
CA THR A 34 34.22 -38.07 -8.92
C THR A 34 35.52 -38.87 -8.97
N ILE A 35 36.38 -38.76 -7.96
CA ILE A 35 37.62 -39.54 -7.85
C ILE A 35 37.34 -41.04 -7.81
N LEU A 36 36.30 -41.47 -7.08
CA LEU A 36 35.90 -42.87 -6.98
C LEU A 36 35.44 -43.47 -8.32
N ARG A 37 34.97 -42.63 -9.25
CA ARG A 37 34.49 -43.05 -10.59
C ARG A 37 35.59 -42.99 -11.66
N LEU A 38 36.73 -42.37 -11.39
CA LEU A 38 37.81 -42.21 -12.35
C LEU A 38 38.77 -43.41 -12.34
N PRO A 39 39.33 -43.79 -13.50
CA PRO A 39 40.39 -44.79 -13.54
C PRO A 39 41.64 -44.26 -12.83
N ALA A 40 42.34 -45.12 -12.08
CA ALA A 40 43.47 -44.74 -11.22
C ALA A 40 44.58 -43.94 -11.91
N ARG A 41 44.75 -44.11 -13.23
CA ARG A 41 45.73 -43.38 -14.04
C ARG A 41 45.39 -41.90 -14.24
N GLU A 42 44.12 -41.53 -14.16
CA GLU A 42 43.63 -40.17 -14.42
C GLU A 42 43.40 -39.37 -13.13
N VAL A 43 43.44 -40.02 -11.97
CA VAL A 43 43.22 -39.38 -10.66
C VAL A 43 44.23 -38.27 -10.39
N ASN A 44 45.51 -38.48 -10.70
CA ASN A 44 46.54 -37.46 -10.49
C ASN A 44 46.34 -36.23 -11.38
N ALA A 45 45.97 -36.44 -12.65
CA ALA A 45 45.69 -35.36 -13.59
C ALA A 45 44.41 -34.59 -13.21
N PHE A 46 43.40 -35.29 -12.68
CA PHE A 46 42.19 -34.66 -12.14
C PHE A 46 42.50 -33.81 -10.90
N MET A 47 43.28 -34.35 -9.95
CA MET A 47 43.66 -33.63 -8.73
C MET A 47 44.45 -32.35 -9.01
N GLU A 48 45.34 -32.37 -10.01
CA GLU A 48 46.11 -31.18 -10.40
C GLU A 48 45.23 -30.09 -11.02
N LYS A 49 44.21 -30.48 -11.81
CA LYS A 49 43.21 -29.55 -12.37
C LYS A 49 42.32 -28.97 -11.26
N GLU A 50 41.84 -29.80 -10.34
CA GLU A 50 41.00 -29.36 -9.21
C GLU A 50 41.74 -28.42 -8.25
N ALA A 51 43.06 -28.58 -8.09
CA ALA A 51 43.88 -27.70 -7.24
C ALA A 51 43.98 -26.26 -7.79
N ARG A 52 43.84 -26.07 -9.11
CA ARG A 52 43.93 -24.76 -9.78
C ARG A 52 42.61 -24.00 -9.84
N LYS A 53 41.48 -24.62 -9.43
CA LYS A 53 40.15 -24.00 -9.50
C LYS A 53 39.96 -22.91 -8.43
N THR A 54 39.31 -21.83 -8.84
CA THR A 54 38.95 -20.68 -8.00
C THR A 54 37.73 -20.96 -7.12
N GLU A 55 37.50 -20.22 -6.02
CA GLU A 55 36.32 -20.44 -5.15
C GLU A 55 34.98 -20.33 -5.89
N GLU A 56 34.89 -19.53 -6.95
CA GLU A 56 33.67 -19.38 -7.76
C GLU A 56 33.39 -20.60 -8.65
N GLU A 57 34.44 -21.32 -9.05
CA GLU A 57 34.36 -22.58 -9.79
C GLU A 57 34.09 -23.78 -8.88
N LYS A 58 34.33 -23.63 -7.58
CA LYS A 58 33.98 -24.63 -6.55
C LYS A 58 32.52 -24.55 -6.11
N MET A 59 31.79 -23.50 -6.48
CA MET A 59 30.36 -23.40 -6.19
C MET A 59 29.55 -24.27 -7.15
N THR A 60 28.82 -25.24 -6.59
CA THR A 60 27.82 -26.03 -7.31
C THR A 60 26.68 -25.13 -7.82
N ASP A 61 25.98 -25.55 -8.87
CA ASP A 61 24.85 -24.80 -9.46
C ASP A 61 23.73 -24.50 -8.45
N ASP A 62 23.48 -25.39 -7.49
CA ASP A 62 22.51 -25.18 -6.42
C ASP A 62 22.94 -24.07 -5.45
N ASP A 63 24.24 -23.97 -5.14
CA ASP A 63 24.78 -22.92 -4.29
C ASP A 63 24.77 -21.56 -5.00
N ARG A 64 25.03 -21.53 -6.32
CA ARG A 64 24.86 -20.33 -7.16
C ARG A 64 23.39 -19.87 -7.17
N ARG A 65 22.44 -20.80 -7.31
CA ARG A 65 21.01 -20.50 -7.27
C ARG A 65 20.57 -19.98 -5.90
N ALA A 66 21.08 -20.57 -4.82
CA ALA A 66 20.83 -20.13 -3.46
C ALA A 66 21.40 -18.72 -3.18
N LYS A 67 22.60 -18.41 -3.69
CA LYS A 67 23.21 -17.08 -3.60
C LYS A 67 22.34 -16.03 -4.29
N LYS A 68 21.92 -16.30 -5.54
CA LYS A 68 21.03 -15.42 -6.32
C LYS A 68 19.72 -15.15 -5.60
N TYR A 69 19.07 -16.19 -5.05
CA TYR A 69 17.83 -16.03 -4.29
C TYR A 69 17.99 -15.13 -3.05
N ARG A 70 19.12 -15.26 -2.34
CA ARG A 70 19.42 -14.40 -1.18
C ARG A 70 19.64 -12.95 -1.58
N GLU A 71 20.35 -12.72 -2.68
CA GLU A 71 20.55 -11.37 -3.23
C GLU A 71 19.21 -10.74 -3.62
N GLU A 72 18.36 -11.45 -4.34
CA GLU A 72 17.01 -11.00 -4.71
C GLU A 72 16.16 -10.66 -3.47
N LYS A 73 16.26 -11.47 -2.41
CA LYS A 73 15.55 -11.23 -1.14
C LYS A 73 16.06 -9.95 -0.45
N LYS A 74 17.37 -9.73 -0.41
CA LYS A 74 17.98 -8.49 0.13
C LYS A 74 17.52 -7.27 -0.67
N ASP A 75 17.54 -7.37 -1.98
CA ASP A 75 17.08 -6.33 -2.90
C ASP A 75 15.61 -5.96 -2.69
N ARG A 76 14.76 -6.98 -2.53
CA ARG A 76 13.33 -6.78 -2.27
C ARG A 76 13.09 -6.11 -0.92
N ALA A 77 13.85 -6.49 0.11
CA ALA A 77 13.79 -5.85 1.42
C ALA A 77 14.21 -4.37 1.33
N ALA A 78 15.32 -4.09 0.64
CA ALA A 78 15.82 -2.74 0.42
C ALA A 78 14.79 -1.85 -0.30
N ARG A 79 14.17 -2.34 -1.39
CA ARG A 79 13.11 -1.61 -2.11
C ARG A 79 11.89 -1.34 -1.22
N THR A 80 11.54 -2.27 -0.34
CA THR A 80 10.42 -2.12 0.59
C THR A 80 10.70 -1.02 1.62
N LEU A 81 11.89 -1.01 2.20
CA LEU A 81 12.35 0.05 3.12
C LEU A 81 12.39 1.41 2.42
N GLN A 82 12.97 1.49 1.23
CA GLN A 82 13.00 2.72 0.44
C GLN A 82 11.59 3.25 0.16
N LYS A 83 10.64 2.39 -0.21
CA LYS A 83 9.24 2.77 -0.43
C LYS A 83 8.59 3.30 0.84
N TYR A 84 8.91 2.72 2.00
CA TYR A 84 8.41 3.16 3.29
C TYR A 84 8.96 4.55 3.66
N PHE A 85 10.27 4.78 3.56
CA PHE A 85 10.87 6.08 3.83
C PHE A 85 10.38 7.18 2.89
N ARG A 86 10.20 6.86 1.60
CA ARG A 86 9.58 7.79 0.64
C ARG A 86 8.16 8.19 1.05
N LYS A 87 7.35 7.24 1.54
CA LYS A 87 5.99 7.54 2.05
C LYS A 87 6.03 8.44 3.28
N ILE A 88 6.94 8.20 4.22
CA ILE A 88 7.11 9.06 5.41
C ILE A 88 7.48 10.48 4.99
N LYS A 89 8.47 10.63 4.09
CA LYS A 89 8.91 11.94 3.59
C LYS A 89 7.75 12.71 2.96
N VAL A 90 7.02 12.08 2.03
CA VAL A 90 5.85 12.69 1.38
C VAL A 90 4.77 13.06 2.38
N ARG A 91 4.55 12.24 3.43
CA ARG A 91 3.59 12.55 4.49
C ARG A 91 4.03 13.77 5.29
N GLY A 92 5.30 13.82 5.71
CA GLY A 92 5.85 14.98 6.43
C GLY A 92 5.79 16.27 5.62
N GLU A 93 6.09 16.22 4.31
CA GLU A 93 5.94 17.36 3.40
C GLU A 93 4.48 17.83 3.29
N LYS A 94 3.53 16.88 3.18
CA LYS A 94 2.09 17.18 3.17
C LYS A 94 1.64 17.82 4.48
N ASP A 95 2.10 17.31 5.62
CA ASP A 95 1.74 17.84 6.93
C ASP A 95 2.33 19.25 7.13
N ALA A 96 3.57 19.49 6.68
CA ALA A 96 4.19 20.81 6.68
C ALA A 96 3.45 21.80 5.77
N TYR A 97 3.01 21.37 4.59
CA TYR A 97 2.19 22.16 3.69
C TYR A 97 0.80 22.47 4.30
N LYS A 98 0.15 21.46 4.90
CA LYS A 98 -1.12 21.62 5.61
C LYS A 98 -0.99 22.64 6.75
N ALA A 99 0.06 22.52 7.58
CA ALA A 99 0.34 23.46 8.66
C ALA A 99 0.55 24.90 8.15
N ARG A 100 1.15 25.06 6.96
CA ARG A 100 1.35 26.37 6.32
C ARG A 100 0.04 26.97 5.81
N ILE A 101 -0.86 26.17 5.24
CA ILE A 101 -2.18 26.63 4.80
C ILE A 101 -3.07 26.96 6.01
N THR A 102 -3.03 26.13 7.06
CA THR A 102 -3.82 26.37 8.27
C THR A 102 -3.33 27.58 9.07
N LYS A 103 -2.10 28.05 8.86
CA LYS A 103 -1.57 29.31 9.42
C LYS A 103 -2.23 30.58 8.84
N ILE A 104 -3.05 30.49 7.79
CA ILE A 104 -3.83 31.63 7.32
C ILE A 104 -4.91 31.92 8.35
N SER A 105 -4.82 33.08 9.01
CA SER A 105 -5.79 33.50 10.01
C SER A 105 -7.21 33.53 9.43
N PRO A 106 -8.26 33.22 10.22
CA PRO A 106 -9.64 33.21 9.74
C PRO A 106 -10.04 34.53 9.07
N LYS A 107 -9.54 35.66 9.58
CA LYS A 107 -9.76 37.00 9.00
C LYS A 107 -9.19 37.12 7.59
N ARG A 108 -7.94 36.67 7.36
CA ARG A 108 -7.30 36.72 6.04
C ARG A 108 -7.92 35.73 5.06
N ARG A 109 -8.44 34.60 5.56
CA ARG A 109 -9.20 33.63 4.75
C ARG A 109 -10.50 34.23 4.22
N LEU A 110 -11.24 34.98 5.04
CA LEU A 110 -12.46 35.68 4.59
C LEU A 110 -12.16 36.72 3.52
N VAL A 111 -11.10 37.51 3.68
CA VAL A 111 -10.70 38.53 2.69
C VAL A 111 -10.30 37.90 1.35
N LEU A 112 -9.58 36.78 1.36
CA LEU A 112 -9.22 36.06 0.13
C LEU A 112 -10.46 35.45 -0.56
N LEU A 113 -11.41 34.91 0.22
CA LEU A 113 -12.67 34.40 -0.32
C LEU A 113 -13.54 35.51 -0.91
N GLU A 114 -13.58 36.69 -0.28
CA GLU A 114 -14.26 37.87 -0.85
C GLU A 114 -13.63 38.33 -2.16
N ARG A 115 -12.29 38.30 -2.26
CA ARG A 115 -11.57 38.66 -3.49
C ARG A 115 -11.86 37.69 -4.64
N ILE A 116 -11.79 36.38 -4.38
CA ILE A 116 -12.17 35.35 -5.38
C ILE A 116 -13.63 35.52 -5.79
N ARG A 117 -14.50 35.87 -4.85
CA ARG A 117 -15.93 36.07 -5.11
C ARG A 117 -16.21 37.32 -5.98
N GLN A 118 -15.44 38.39 -5.79
CA GLN A 118 -15.49 39.58 -6.65
C GLN A 118 -15.01 39.24 -8.08
N GLU A 119 -13.96 38.43 -8.22
CA GLU A 119 -13.47 37.93 -9.51
C GLU A 119 -14.49 36.99 -10.21
N MET A 120 -15.29 36.24 -9.43
CA MET A 120 -16.33 35.34 -9.93
C MET A 120 -17.70 36.01 -10.17
N GLY A 121 -17.85 37.32 -9.89
CA GLY A 121 -19.06 38.09 -10.18
C GLY A 121 -20.26 37.86 -9.25
N GLU A 122 -20.09 37.17 -8.12
CA GLU A 122 -21.20 36.84 -7.21
C GLU A 122 -21.54 37.99 -6.23
N LYS A 123 -22.70 38.63 -6.42
CA LYS A 123 -23.12 39.85 -5.68
C LYS A 123 -23.64 39.64 -4.23
N ARG A 124 -23.81 38.40 -3.72
CA ARG A 124 -24.44 38.16 -2.39
C ARG A 124 -23.43 38.07 -1.24
N PRO A 125 -23.44 38.96 -0.22
CA PRO A 125 -22.45 38.96 0.86
C PRO A 125 -22.31 37.60 1.52
N LEU A 126 -21.09 37.21 1.90
CA LEU A 126 -20.83 36.07 2.76
C LEU A 126 -21.49 36.36 4.12
N ARG A 127 -22.77 36.02 4.26
CA ARG A 127 -23.46 36.12 5.54
C ARG A 127 -22.71 35.22 6.51
N ARG A 128 -22.49 35.66 7.76
CA ARG A 128 -22.18 34.74 8.85
C ARG A 128 -23.35 33.77 8.93
N ILE A 129 -23.21 32.63 8.28
CA ILE A 129 -24.17 31.54 8.38
C ILE A 129 -24.04 31.09 9.82
N GLY A 130 -25.02 31.45 10.68
CA GLY A 130 -25.05 30.97 12.05
C GLY A 130 -25.01 29.44 12.04
N GLY A 131 -24.34 28.80 13.01
CA GLY A 131 -24.14 27.35 13.03
C GLY A 131 -25.42 26.55 12.71
N TYR A 132 -26.57 27.03 13.18
CA TYR A 132 -27.90 26.49 12.87
C TYR A 132 -28.23 26.37 11.37
N GLN A 133 -27.85 27.35 10.54
CA GLN A 133 -28.10 27.31 9.09
C GLN A 133 -27.18 26.30 8.38
N VAL A 134 -25.95 26.11 8.89
CA VAL A 134 -25.04 25.06 8.38
C VAL A 134 -25.56 23.68 8.78
N VAL A 135 -25.93 23.49 10.05
CA VAL A 135 -26.52 22.24 10.56
C VAL A 135 -27.77 21.88 9.75
N ARG A 136 -28.68 22.84 9.55
CA ARG A 136 -29.90 22.63 8.75
C ARG A 136 -29.60 22.31 7.29
N ALA A 137 -28.56 22.92 6.69
CA ALA A 137 -28.14 22.61 5.33
C ALA A 137 -27.53 21.20 5.22
N VAL A 138 -26.75 20.76 6.22
CA VAL A 138 -26.19 19.41 6.32
C VAL A 138 -27.31 18.37 6.52
N GLU A 139 -28.30 18.65 7.37
CA GLU A 139 -29.47 17.81 7.56
C GLU A 139 -30.32 17.68 6.28
N LEU A 140 -30.56 18.79 5.58
CA LEU A 140 -31.23 18.79 4.27
C LEU A 140 -30.44 18.03 3.21
N HIS A 141 -29.12 18.11 3.23
CA HIS A 141 -28.28 17.31 2.33
C HIS A 141 -28.34 15.82 2.68
N ARG A 142 -28.28 15.47 3.96
CA ARG A 142 -28.36 14.09 4.45
C ARG A 142 -29.69 13.43 4.10
N THR A 143 -30.81 14.11 4.37
CA THR A 143 -32.16 13.64 3.98
C THR A 143 -32.29 13.48 2.47
N ARG A 144 -31.69 14.38 1.67
CA ARG A 144 -31.68 14.26 0.20
C ARG A 144 -30.81 13.10 -0.30
N GLN A 145 -29.70 12.80 0.37
CA GLN A 145 -28.85 11.64 0.08
C GLN A 145 -29.53 10.33 0.46
N GLU A 146 -30.25 10.30 1.59
CA GLU A 146 -31.07 9.15 2.01
C GLU A 146 -32.21 8.92 1.01
N ALA A 147 -32.94 9.97 0.61
CA ALA A 147 -33.99 9.87 -0.42
C ALA A 147 -33.46 9.43 -1.80
N ARG A 148 -32.28 9.91 -2.22
CA ARG A 148 -31.60 9.42 -3.44
C ARG A 148 -31.15 7.97 -3.29
N GLY A 149 -30.68 7.58 -2.11
CA GLY A 149 -30.31 6.20 -1.78
C GLY A 149 -31.50 5.26 -1.87
N ASP A 150 -32.66 5.67 -1.37
CA ASP A 150 -33.92 4.92 -1.42
C ASP A 150 -34.48 4.84 -2.84
N TRP A 151 -34.39 5.92 -3.62
CA TRP A 151 -34.76 5.91 -5.04
C TRP A 151 -33.86 4.98 -5.86
N LEU A 152 -32.54 5.00 -5.62
CA LEU A 152 -31.59 4.07 -6.24
C LEU A 152 -31.78 2.63 -5.77
N ALA A 153 -32.14 2.42 -4.49
CA ALA A 153 -32.46 1.11 -3.97
C ALA A 153 -33.72 0.54 -4.64
N LYS A 154 -34.77 1.35 -4.82
CA LYS A 154 -36.00 0.98 -5.56
C LYS A 154 -35.69 0.65 -7.03
N LEU A 155 -34.87 1.46 -7.70
CA LEU A 155 -34.36 1.14 -9.04
C LEU A 155 -33.53 -0.15 -9.08
N SER A 156 -32.74 -0.44 -8.05
CA SER A 156 -31.96 -1.69 -7.98
C SER A 156 -32.86 -2.92 -7.74
N VAL A 157 -34.01 -2.75 -7.10
CA VAL A 157 -35.03 -3.80 -6.96
C VAL A 157 -35.70 -4.05 -8.31
N ASP A 158 -36.04 -3.02 -9.09
CA ASP A 158 -36.60 -3.16 -10.45
C ASP A 158 -35.60 -3.81 -11.43
N VAL A 159 -34.31 -3.47 -11.34
CA VAL A 159 -33.26 -4.10 -12.16
C VAL A 159 -33.01 -5.56 -11.76
N ASN A 160 -33.03 -5.88 -10.46
CA ASN A 160 -32.93 -7.28 -9.99
C ASN A 160 -34.18 -8.12 -10.29
N PHE A 161 -35.36 -7.51 -10.45
CA PHE A 161 -36.59 -8.20 -10.82
C PHE A 161 -36.63 -8.56 -12.32
N HIS A 162 -35.95 -7.79 -13.17
CA HIS A 162 -35.85 -8.05 -14.60
C HIS A 162 -34.72 -9.00 -15.01
N ASP A 163 -33.74 -9.27 -14.14
CA ASP A 163 -32.59 -10.14 -14.46
C ASP A 163 -32.79 -11.63 -14.11
N MET A 164 -33.91 -12.02 -13.49
CA MET A 164 -34.18 -13.42 -13.12
C MET A 164 -34.82 -14.25 -14.25
N ASN A 165 -35.19 -13.65 -15.39
CA ASN A 165 -35.97 -14.34 -16.44
C ASN A 165 -35.47 -14.15 -17.88
N LEU A 166 -34.17 -13.95 -18.10
CA LEU A 166 -33.61 -14.04 -19.45
C LEU A 166 -32.36 -14.96 -19.50
N SER A 167 -32.66 -16.20 -19.92
CA SER A 167 -31.81 -17.18 -20.62
C SER A 167 -30.49 -17.66 -19.98
N ARG A 168 -30.62 -18.70 -19.12
CA ARG A 168 -29.69 -19.80 -18.74
C ARG A 168 -28.16 -19.58 -18.78
N PRO A 169 -27.48 -19.81 -17.64
CA PRO A 169 -26.13 -20.39 -17.68
C PRO A 169 -25.91 -21.35 -16.50
N ASN A 170 -26.13 -22.66 -16.65
CA ASN A 170 -25.94 -23.64 -15.57
C ASN A 170 -24.44 -23.93 -15.29
N SER A 171 -23.65 -22.89 -15.03
CA SER A 171 -22.42 -23.05 -14.26
C SER A 171 -22.38 -21.99 -13.13
N PRO A 172 -22.10 -22.40 -11.88
CA PRO A 172 -21.94 -21.49 -10.75
C PRO A 172 -20.92 -20.37 -11.02
N THR A 173 -19.93 -20.66 -11.87
CA THR A 173 -18.88 -19.72 -12.30
C THR A 173 -19.41 -18.57 -13.15
N HIS A 174 -20.44 -18.76 -13.96
CA HIS A 174 -20.99 -17.70 -14.81
C HIS A 174 -21.82 -16.68 -14.03
N ALA A 175 -22.57 -17.14 -13.02
CA ALA A 175 -23.31 -16.28 -12.09
C ALA A 175 -22.37 -15.42 -11.24
N ILE A 176 -21.27 -16.01 -10.75
CA ILE A 176 -20.25 -15.29 -9.99
C ILE A 176 -19.55 -14.25 -10.88
N ALA A 177 -19.18 -14.60 -12.12
CA ALA A 177 -18.52 -13.68 -13.06
C ALA A 177 -19.37 -12.44 -13.41
N ARG A 178 -20.69 -12.60 -13.59
CA ARG A 178 -21.61 -11.47 -13.84
C ARG A 178 -21.88 -10.62 -12.59
N ALA A 179 -21.84 -11.21 -11.40
CA ALA A 179 -22.04 -10.50 -10.14
C ALA A 179 -20.80 -9.70 -9.68
N ILE A 180 -19.59 -10.02 -10.16
CA ILE A 180 -18.37 -9.31 -9.74
C ILE A 180 -18.42 -7.80 -10.06
N PRO A 181 -18.78 -7.34 -11.27
CA PRO A 181 -18.88 -5.90 -11.55
C PRO A 181 -19.94 -5.17 -10.71
N THR A 182 -21.08 -5.79 -10.44
CA THR A 182 -22.15 -5.21 -9.62
C THR A 182 -21.76 -5.14 -8.15
N LEU A 183 -21.08 -6.17 -7.62
CA LEU A 183 -20.51 -6.19 -6.28
C LEU A 183 -19.39 -5.16 -6.11
N ILE A 184 -18.54 -4.96 -7.13
CA ILE A 184 -17.50 -3.91 -7.13
C ILE A 184 -18.14 -2.52 -7.09
N ARG A 185 -19.17 -2.26 -7.90
CA ARG A 185 -19.93 -1.00 -7.88
C ARG A 185 -20.59 -0.77 -6.52
N LYS A 186 -21.30 -1.77 -5.99
CA LYS A 186 -21.95 -1.69 -4.67
C LYS A 186 -20.94 -1.45 -3.54
N LYS A 187 -19.76 -2.09 -3.60
CA LYS A 187 -18.67 -1.86 -2.64
C LYS A 187 -18.08 -0.45 -2.74
N ALA A 188 -17.95 0.08 -3.97
CA ALA A 188 -17.50 1.45 -4.19
C ALA A 188 -18.54 2.47 -3.68
N GLU A 189 -19.83 2.21 -3.88
CA GLU A 189 -20.94 3.04 -3.39
C GLU A 189 -21.01 3.06 -1.87
N VAL A 190 -20.87 1.92 -1.19
CA VAL A 190 -20.84 1.85 0.27
C VAL A 190 -19.65 2.64 0.82
N LYS A 191 -18.46 2.46 0.23
CA LYS A 191 -17.27 3.25 0.63
C LYS A 191 -17.46 4.75 0.42
N HIS A 192 -18.12 5.15 -0.67
CA HIS A 192 -18.42 6.55 -0.93
C HIS A 192 -19.41 7.12 0.09
N LYS A 193 -20.49 6.38 0.41
CA LYS A 193 -21.46 6.75 1.46
C LYS A 193 -20.79 6.89 2.83
N GLU A 194 -19.89 5.97 3.19
CA GLU A 194 -19.12 6.05 4.44
C GLU A 194 -18.18 7.26 4.47
N ALA A 195 -17.51 7.57 3.36
CA ALA A 195 -16.65 8.75 3.26
C ALA A 195 -17.44 10.06 3.40
N MET A 196 -18.61 10.16 2.76
CA MET A 196 -19.49 11.33 2.86
C MET A 196 -20.00 11.50 4.31
N LYS A 197 -20.43 10.43 4.97
CA LYS A 197 -20.83 10.46 6.39
C LYS A 197 -19.69 10.95 7.31
N LYS A 198 -18.45 10.55 7.05
CA LYS A 198 -17.29 11.03 7.83
C LYS A 198 -17.03 12.52 7.63
N ILE A 199 -17.20 13.03 6.40
CA ILE A 199 -17.05 14.45 6.09
C ILE A 199 -18.16 15.26 6.77
N ASP A 200 -19.41 14.80 6.68
CA ASP A 200 -20.56 15.47 7.31
C ASP A 200 -20.40 15.51 8.84
N ASN A 201 -19.96 14.42 9.46
CA ASN A 201 -19.68 14.39 10.91
C ASN A 201 -18.52 15.34 11.29
N ALA A 202 -17.42 15.35 10.52
CA ALA A 202 -16.30 16.25 10.80
C ALA A 202 -16.68 17.73 10.65
N MET A 203 -17.59 18.06 9.72
CA MET A 203 -18.13 19.40 9.57
C MET A 203 -18.99 19.78 10.78
N LEU A 204 -19.87 18.88 11.24
CA LEU A 204 -20.67 19.10 12.46
C LEU A 204 -19.78 19.30 13.69
N ASP A 205 -18.74 18.49 13.86
CA ASP A 205 -17.81 18.59 14.99
C ASP A 205 -17.03 19.91 14.99
N LEU A 206 -16.54 20.34 13.81
CA LEU A 206 -15.86 21.64 13.68
C LEU A 206 -16.78 22.81 14.06
N PHE A 207 -18.05 22.77 13.66
CA PHE A 207 -18.99 23.84 13.96
C PHE A 207 -19.54 23.79 15.40
N CYS A 208 -19.76 22.61 15.98
CA CYS A 208 -20.20 22.46 17.37
C CYS A 208 -19.06 22.77 18.36
N GLY A 209 -17.82 22.36 18.06
CA GLY A 209 -16.65 22.70 18.87
C GLY A 209 -16.29 24.20 18.84
N LEU A 210 -16.56 24.88 17.72
CA LEU A 210 -16.42 26.35 17.65
C LEU A 210 -17.43 27.10 18.55
N GLN A 211 -18.56 26.49 18.92
CA GLN A 211 -19.54 27.12 19.82
C GLN A 211 -19.17 26.97 21.30
N THR A 212 -18.42 25.94 21.70
CA THR A 212 -17.99 25.78 23.10
C THR A 212 -16.84 26.70 23.48
N ASP A 213 -16.02 27.14 22.51
CA ASP A 213 -14.89 28.04 22.74
C ASP A 213 -15.27 29.54 22.77
N SER A 214 -16.57 29.85 22.68
CA SER A 214 -17.08 31.23 22.63
C SER A 214 -18.09 31.58 23.74
N ILE A 215 -17.90 30.99 24.93
CA ILE A 215 -18.51 31.41 26.20
C ILE A 215 -17.40 31.82 27.17
#